data_AF-A0A1A8LRQ8-F1
#
_entry.id   AF-A0A1A8LRQ8-F1
#
_cell.length_a   1.000
_cell.length_b   1.000
_cell.length_c   1.000
_cell.angle_alpha   90.00
_cell.angle_beta   90.00
_cell.angle_gamma   90.00
#
_symmetry.space_group_name_H-M   'P 1'
#
loop_
_entity.id
_entity.type
_entity.pdbx_description
1 polymer ?
#
loop_
_entity_poly.entity_id
_entity_poly.type
_entity_poly.pdbx_seq_one_letter_code
_entity_poly.pdbx_strand_id
1 'polypeptide(L)'
;LTMKLPANVSNSEEVLRNKLQLLGSMLPLGKNQAVVGQYQAYQTEVQQELNKTNHASLTPTFAAVLAHVDEARYEGVPILLISGKMLDERVGYARILFKNDVFCLQNHNTVHCKPKQIVFYFGHGSLQYPAVLVSKNLFQPAVTDQEWKEVTEHNDVSVLGLQSSDYYVQTPVKQKEAYAELISHIFAGRKNNFISTENLLASWVLWTPLLSSLTSSFPRIYPGGVDNGDMLDVHLKGKEILFSSEVVIIGPDQVGGNSVNGFQVMQGKFRNSDMVSAWSEEMVERLAADMQEAAEAAVNEGGVFHLALSGGSTPLALFHRLALHHFSFPWSDTHLWMVDERCVPQTELESNFYTLHQHLLQHVRIPYYNIHPMPVQLNQRLCVEEDGGALLYENELNKLVNGSSFHFVLLGVGYDGHTASLFPGSKPEEFGESLVALTESPAKPHQRMSLTFSAINRARRVALLVMGKGKHELVTQLSRVKDKSDKYPVIGVKPANGRLVWYIDYDALLG
;
A
#
# COMPACT_ATOMS: atom_id res chain seq x y z
N LEU A 1 5.68 -30.85 28.59
CA LEU A 1 6.87 -29.97 28.54
C LEU A 1 7.17 -29.68 27.07
N THR A 2 6.88 -28.47 26.60
CA THR A 2 6.86 -28.05 25.19
C THR A 2 8.21 -27.56 24.65
N MET A 3 9.27 -27.50 25.47
CA MET A 3 10.61 -27.07 25.04
C MET A 3 11.64 -28.19 25.26
N LYS A 4 12.53 -28.40 24.28
CA LYS A 4 13.70 -29.27 24.45
C LYS A 4 14.69 -28.53 25.33
N LEU A 5 14.85 -28.97 26.57
CA LEU A 5 15.95 -28.49 27.39
C LEU A 5 17.26 -29.09 26.85
N PRO A 6 18.35 -28.29 26.78
CA PRO A 6 19.69 -28.85 26.68
C PRO A 6 19.91 -29.88 27.79
N ALA A 7 20.68 -30.94 27.53
CA ALA A 7 21.05 -31.90 28.56
C ALA A 7 21.82 -31.21 29.70
N ASN A 8 22.60 -30.18 29.38
CA ASN A 8 23.20 -29.27 30.34
C ASN A 8 22.98 -27.80 29.96
N VAL A 9 22.09 -27.12 30.68
CA VAL A 9 21.77 -25.69 30.46
C VAL A 9 22.97 -24.77 30.79
N SER A 10 23.89 -25.22 31.65
CA SER A 10 25.11 -24.49 31.98
C SER A 10 26.21 -24.65 30.93
N ASN A 11 26.05 -25.56 29.96
CA ASN A 11 27.00 -25.74 28.86
C ASN A 11 26.64 -24.82 27.68
N SER A 12 27.40 -23.74 27.49
CA SER A 12 27.12 -22.77 26.44
C SER A 12 27.25 -23.31 25.02
N GLU A 13 28.16 -24.25 24.77
CA GLU A 13 28.31 -24.86 23.43
C GLU A 13 27.08 -25.70 23.10
N GLU A 14 26.58 -26.45 24.08
CA GLU A 14 25.38 -27.26 23.91
C GLU A 14 24.15 -26.38 23.66
N VAL A 15 24.02 -25.26 24.37
CA VAL A 15 22.96 -24.27 24.15
C VAL A 15 23.04 -23.69 22.73
N LEU A 16 24.24 -23.30 22.28
CA LEU A 16 24.44 -22.76 20.92
C LEU A 16 24.11 -23.79 19.83
N ARG A 17 24.50 -25.05 20.02
CA ARG A 17 24.19 -26.14 19.10
C ARG A 17 22.68 -26.39 18.99
N ASN A 18 21.96 -26.43 20.12
CA ASN A 18 20.51 -26.58 20.12
C ASN A 18 19.80 -25.39 19.47
N LYS A 19 20.30 -24.16 19.68
CA LYS A 19 19.80 -22.95 18.98
C LYS A 19 19.96 -23.09 17.47
N LEU A 20 21.14 -23.48 17.01
CA LEU A 20 21.42 -23.66 15.58
C LEU A 20 20.54 -24.75 14.96
N GLN A 21 20.33 -25.87 15.66
CA GLN A 21 19.42 -26.92 15.22
C GLN A 21 17.99 -26.40 15.04
N LEU A 22 17.48 -25.64 16.02
CA LEU A 22 16.14 -25.04 15.94
C LEU A 22 16.03 -24.05 14.77
N LEU A 23 17.02 -23.16 14.62
CA LEU A 23 17.09 -22.21 13.49
C LEU A 23 17.09 -22.94 12.14
N GLY A 24 17.87 -24.01 12.01
CA GLY A 24 17.94 -24.82 10.80
C GLY A 24 16.67 -25.61 10.50
N SER A 25 15.81 -25.85 11.49
CA SER A 25 14.50 -26.49 11.34
C SER A 25 13.36 -25.51 11.03
N MET A 26 13.62 -24.20 10.91
CA MET A 26 12.58 -23.24 10.55
C MET A 26 12.13 -23.44 9.09
N LEU A 27 10.83 -23.35 8.85
CA LEU A 27 10.29 -23.35 7.50
C LEU A 27 10.71 -22.07 6.75
N PRO A 28 10.98 -22.14 5.43
CA PRO A 28 11.33 -20.97 4.63
C PRO A 28 10.25 -19.88 4.70
N LEU A 29 10.69 -18.63 4.80
CA LEU A 29 9.80 -17.47 4.79
C LEU A 29 9.62 -16.96 3.36
N GLY A 30 8.38 -16.82 2.91
CA GLY A 30 8.01 -16.20 1.64
C GLY A 30 7.09 -14.99 1.84
N LYS A 31 6.64 -14.42 0.73
CA LYS A 31 5.82 -13.19 0.74
C LYS A 31 4.56 -13.29 1.60
N ASN A 32 3.90 -14.46 1.62
CA ASN A 32 2.66 -14.67 2.40
C ASN A 32 2.91 -14.86 3.90
N GLN A 33 4.17 -14.96 4.33
CA GLN A 33 4.59 -15.04 5.73
C GLN A 33 4.96 -13.68 6.32
N ALA A 34 4.81 -12.59 5.58
CA ALA A 34 5.08 -11.26 6.10
C ALA A 34 4.06 -10.23 5.63
N VAL A 35 3.74 -9.29 6.52
CA VAL A 35 3.16 -8.01 6.14
C VAL A 35 4.13 -6.90 6.54
N VAL A 36 4.21 -5.88 5.70
CA VAL A 36 5.15 -4.77 5.84
C VAL A 36 4.42 -3.44 5.76
N GLY A 37 4.87 -2.47 6.56
CA GLY A 37 4.32 -1.13 6.62
C GLY A 37 5.40 -0.06 6.66
N GLN A 38 5.05 1.18 6.30
CA GLN A 38 5.94 2.33 6.35
C GLN A 38 5.23 3.52 7.00
N TYR A 39 5.82 4.00 8.09
CA TYR A 39 5.45 5.22 8.79
C TYR A 39 5.44 6.40 7.81
N GLN A 40 4.31 7.09 7.70
CA GLN A 40 4.05 8.10 6.67
C GLN A 40 5.13 9.20 6.60
N ALA A 41 5.61 9.69 7.75
CA ALA A 41 6.57 10.79 7.77
C ALA A 41 8.01 10.33 7.47
N TYR A 42 8.27 9.02 7.35
CA TYR A 42 9.58 8.49 6.99
C TYR A 42 10.03 8.97 5.59
N GLN A 43 9.08 9.18 4.67
CA GLN A 43 9.40 9.69 3.33
C GLN A 43 10.08 11.07 3.41
N THR A 44 9.50 11.97 4.21
CA THR A 44 10.01 13.32 4.42
C THR A 44 11.38 13.30 5.10
N GLU A 45 11.57 12.43 6.10
CA GLU A 45 12.87 12.24 6.77
C GLU A 45 13.96 11.84 5.76
N VAL A 46 13.69 10.86 4.90
CA VAL A 46 14.65 10.40 3.88
C VAL A 46 14.98 11.50 2.86
N GLN A 47 13.97 12.25 2.42
CA GLN A 47 14.17 13.36 1.48
C GLN A 47 15.05 14.46 2.08
N GLN A 48 14.87 14.76 3.36
CA GLN A 48 15.70 15.72 4.11
C GLN A 48 17.14 15.22 4.27
N GLU A 49 17.32 13.95 4.69
CA GLU A 49 18.66 13.37 4.87
C GLU A 49 19.44 13.25 3.56
N LEU A 50 18.77 12.88 2.47
CA LEU A 50 19.40 12.73 1.15
C LEU A 50 19.49 14.04 0.35
N ASN A 51 18.88 15.11 0.85
CA ASN A 51 18.74 16.40 0.15
C ASN A 51 18.16 16.22 -1.27
N LYS A 52 17.14 15.36 -1.41
CA LYS A 52 16.46 15.01 -2.67
C LYS A 52 14.96 15.13 -2.49
N THR A 53 14.32 16.07 -3.19
CA THR A 53 12.87 16.31 -3.08
C THR A 53 12.00 15.29 -3.82
N ASN A 54 12.53 14.59 -4.82
CA ASN A 54 11.77 13.64 -5.66
C ASN A 54 12.13 12.17 -5.39
N HIS A 55 12.57 11.83 -4.18
CA HIS A 55 12.91 10.45 -3.83
C HIS A 55 11.75 9.80 -3.07
N ALA A 56 11.25 8.69 -3.61
CA ALA A 56 10.30 7.82 -2.93
C ALA A 56 11.02 6.61 -2.34
N SER A 57 10.96 6.46 -1.01
CA SER A 57 11.52 5.31 -0.31
C SER A 57 10.45 4.22 -0.18
N LEU A 58 10.81 2.98 -0.47
CA LEU A 58 9.97 1.81 -0.20
C LEU A 58 10.42 1.05 1.05
N THR A 59 11.32 1.62 1.85
CA THR A 59 11.87 0.97 3.03
C THR A 59 10.76 0.71 4.05
N PRO A 60 10.47 -0.55 4.39
CA PRO A 60 9.55 -0.86 5.47
C PRO A 60 10.08 -0.34 6.80
N THR A 61 9.24 0.33 7.57
CA THR A 61 9.51 0.70 8.97
C THR A 61 8.62 -0.03 9.96
N PHE A 62 7.80 -0.96 9.46
CA PHE A 62 7.06 -1.97 10.22
C PHE A 62 7.13 -3.31 9.49
N ALA A 63 7.26 -4.39 10.24
CA ALA A 63 7.10 -5.75 9.73
C ALA A 63 6.48 -6.65 10.80
N ALA A 64 5.52 -7.47 10.39
CA ALA A 64 5.05 -8.61 11.15
C ALA A 64 5.28 -9.87 10.31
N VAL A 65 6.03 -10.83 10.87
CA VAL A 65 6.50 -12.02 10.17
C VAL A 65 6.06 -13.26 10.93
N LEU A 66 5.38 -14.17 10.22
CA LEU A 66 4.87 -15.42 10.73
C LEU A 66 5.81 -16.56 10.35
N ALA A 67 6.53 -17.08 11.34
CA ALA A 67 7.43 -18.22 11.19
C ALA A 67 6.85 -19.48 11.84
N HIS A 68 7.33 -20.63 11.36
CA HIS A 68 6.95 -21.96 11.85
C HIS A 68 8.18 -22.86 11.87
N VAL A 69 8.19 -23.82 12.80
CA VAL A 69 9.25 -24.82 12.93
C VAL A 69 8.79 -26.14 12.32
N ASP A 70 9.63 -26.76 11.50
CA ASP A 70 9.43 -28.06 10.86
C ASP A 70 9.79 -29.22 11.80
N GLU A 71 9.14 -29.26 12.96
CA GLU A 71 9.22 -30.39 13.87
C GLU A 71 7.83 -30.71 14.44
N ALA A 72 7.49 -32.00 14.56
CA ALA A 72 6.18 -32.47 15.03
C ALA A 72 5.75 -31.87 16.39
N ARG A 73 6.70 -31.53 17.25
CA ARG A 73 6.43 -30.91 18.56
C ARG A 73 5.96 -29.46 18.50
N TYR A 74 6.27 -28.76 17.41
CA TYR A 74 5.89 -27.37 17.18
C TYR A 74 4.79 -27.26 16.11
N GLU A 75 4.17 -28.40 15.75
CA GLU A 75 3.11 -28.44 14.78
C GLU A 75 1.95 -27.53 15.20
N GLY A 76 1.58 -26.60 14.31
CA GLY A 76 0.52 -25.62 14.55
C GLY A 76 0.84 -24.55 15.61
N VAL A 77 2.11 -24.38 15.99
CA VAL A 77 2.56 -23.31 16.89
C VAL A 77 3.13 -22.15 16.07
N PRO A 78 2.40 -21.02 15.92
CA PRO A 78 2.89 -19.86 15.19
C PRO A 78 3.94 -19.10 16.00
N ILE A 79 5.00 -18.64 15.33
CA ILE A 79 5.99 -17.70 15.88
C ILE A 79 5.79 -16.37 15.16
N LEU A 80 5.27 -15.38 15.88
CA LEU A 80 5.03 -14.04 15.33
C LEU A 80 6.16 -13.10 15.77
N LEU A 81 6.89 -12.55 14.80
CA LEU A 81 7.97 -11.59 14.99
C LEU A 81 7.48 -10.23 14.51
N ILE A 82 7.45 -9.24 15.41
CA ILE A 82 6.97 -7.89 15.09
C ILE A 82 8.05 -6.87 15.44
N SER A 83 8.28 -5.94 14.53
CA SER A 83 9.11 -4.77 14.75
C SER A 83 8.54 -3.57 14.01
N GLY A 84 8.62 -2.39 14.61
CA GLY A 84 8.03 -1.19 14.02
C GLY A 84 8.58 0.11 14.58
N LYS A 85 8.45 1.18 13.80
CA LYS A 85 8.71 2.57 14.18
C LYS A 85 7.37 3.23 14.53
N MET A 86 7.36 4.17 15.49
CA MET A 86 6.15 4.91 15.89
C MET A 86 4.94 3.98 16.14
N LEU A 87 5.17 2.90 16.89
CA LEU A 87 4.09 2.10 17.45
C LEU A 87 3.54 2.80 18.71
N ASP A 88 2.34 2.41 19.14
CA ASP A 88 1.62 3.01 20.27
C ASP A 88 2.45 3.06 21.55
N GLU A 89 3.32 2.06 21.73
CA GLU A 89 4.21 1.95 22.86
C GLU A 89 5.63 1.62 22.41
N ARG A 90 6.62 2.34 22.96
CA ARG A 90 8.03 1.97 22.84
C ARG A 90 8.34 0.85 23.83
N VAL A 91 8.19 -0.40 23.38
CA VAL A 91 8.39 -1.59 24.21
C VAL A 91 9.05 -2.72 23.43
N GLY A 92 9.84 -3.54 24.12
CA GLY A 92 10.36 -4.80 23.62
C GLY A 92 10.00 -5.94 24.56
N TYR A 93 9.40 -7.01 24.04
CA TYR A 93 9.08 -8.19 24.82
C TYR A 93 9.11 -9.47 23.97
N ALA A 94 9.30 -10.62 24.62
CA ALA A 94 8.98 -11.93 24.07
C ALA A 94 7.84 -12.55 24.88
N ARG A 95 6.76 -12.97 24.21
CA ARG A 95 5.53 -13.46 24.83
C ARG A 95 5.26 -14.89 24.42
N ILE A 96 4.99 -15.74 25.40
CA ILE A 96 4.47 -17.10 25.20
C ILE A 96 3.03 -17.10 25.68
N LEU A 97 2.09 -17.28 24.74
CA LEU A 97 0.66 -17.35 25.02
C LEU A 97 0.20 -18.80 24.97
N PHE A 98 -0.42 -19.27 26.06
CA PHE A 98 -0.93 -20.63 26.16
C PHE A 98 -2.40 -20.68 25.70
N LYS A 99 -2.79 -21.80 25.09
CA LYS A 99 -4.20 -22.04 24.73
C LYS A 99 -5.03 -22.14 26.01
N ASN A 100 -6.15 -21.44 26.04
CA ASN A 100 -7.15 -21.62 27.08
C ASN A 100 -8.01 -22.84 26.75
N ASP A 101 -8.21 -23.68 27.74
CA ASP A 101 -9.01 -24.90 27.75
C ASP A 101 -10.33 -24.73 28.53
N VAL A 102 -10.56 -23.53 29.07
CA VAL A 102 -11.73 -23.16 29.87
C VAL A 102 -12.46 -21.99 29.20
N PHE A 103 -13.79 -22.11 29.08
CA PHE A 103 -14.67 -21.10 28.49
C PHE A 103 -15.67 -20.60 29.54
N CYS A 104 -15.54 -19.34 29.98
CA CYS A 104 -16.44 -18.77 30.99
C CYS A 104 -17.69 -18.18 30.35
N LEU A 105 -18.86 -18.77 30.63
CA LEU A 105 -20.13 -18.36 30.03
C LEU A 105 -20.79 -17.13 30.69
N GLN A 106 -20.49 -16.87 31.97
CA GLN A 106 -21.20 -15.83 32.75
C GLN A 106 -20.30 -14.69 33.24
N ASN A 107 -19.08 -14.99 33.66
CA ASN A 107 -18.15 -13.98 34.18
C ASN A 107 -16.77 -14.13 33.52
N HIS A 108 -16.50 -13.25 32.56
CA HIS A 108 -15.27 -13.26 31.77
C HIS A 108 -14.05 -12.75 32.55
N ASN A 109 -14.26 -12.08 33.70
CA ASN A 109 -13.18 -11.53 34.53
C ASN A 109 -12.62 -12.53 35.56
N THR A 110 -13.16 -13.75 35.62
CA THR A 110 -12.63 -14.79 36.51
C THR A 110 -11.21 -15.17 36.12
N VAL A 111 -10.39 -15.48 37.12
CA VAL A 111 -8.95 -15.79 36.96
C VAL A 111 -8.69 -16.90 35.92
N HIS A 112 -9.60 -17.87 35.79
CA HIS A 112 -9.47 -18.97 34.83
C HIS A 112 -9.71 -18.57 33.37
N CYS A 113 -10.35 -17.44 33.10
CA CYS A 113 -10.63 -16.94 31.75
C CYS A 113 -9.70 -15.83 31.30
N LYS A 114 -8.80 -15.38 32.18
CA LYS A 114 -7.70 -14.49 31.82
C LYS A 114 -6.67 -15.24 30.94
N PRO A 115 -6.01 -14.56 29.99
CA PRO A 115 -4.93 -15.15 29.20
C PRO A 115 -3.83 -15.76 30.08
N LYS A 116 -3.48 -17.01 29.81
CA LYS A 116 -2.34 -17.70 30.44
C LYS A 116 -1.07 -17.38 29.64
N GLN A 117 -0.13 -16.65 30.23
CA GLN A 117 1.05 -16.21 29.50
C GLN A 117 2.32 -16.08 30.35
N ILE A 118 3.45 -16.17 29.66
CA ILE A 118 4.78 -15.83 30.17
C ILE A 118 5.31 -14.69 29.29
N VAL A 119 5.73 -13.60 29.90
CA VAL A 119 6.24 -12.41 29.22
C VAL A 119 7.64 -12.11 29.71
N PHE A 120 8.62 -12.19 28.81
CA PHE A 120 9.97 -11.68 29.02
C PHE A 120 9.98 -10.24 28.54
N TYR A 121 9.95 -9.31 29.48
CA TYR A 121 9.87 -7.88 29.23
C TYR A 121 11.27 -7.27 29.28
N PHE A 122 11.74 -6.69 28.18
CA PHE A 122 13.14 -6.26 28.05
C PHE A 122 13.40 -4.84 28.57
N GLY A 123 12.35 -4.07 28.91
CA GLY A 123 12.44 -2.70 29.42
C GLY A 123 11.62 -1.70 28.59
N HIS A 124 11.58 -0.44 29.03
CA HIS A 124 10.72 0.63 28.50
C HIS A 124 9.21 0.36 28.69
N GLY A 125 8.35 1.02 27.92
CA GLY A 125 6.89 0.96 28.04
C GLY A 125 6.37 1.20 29.46
N SER A 126 5.22 0.63 29.78
CA SER A 126 4.47 0.93 31.00
C SER A 126 5.16 0.44 32.27
N LEU A 127 5.93 -0.66 32.17
CA LEU A 127 6.66 -1.21 33.32
C LEU A 127 7.96 -0.47 33.62
N GLN A 128 8.60 0.16 32.62
CA GLN A 128 9.86 0.92 32.74
C GLN A 128 11.10 0.14 33.22
N TYR A 129 10.98 -1.13 33.60
CA TYR A 129 12.09 -2.00 33.99
C TYR A 129 11.98 -3.40 33.34
N PRO A 130 13.10 -4.12 33.16
CA PRO A 130 13.07 -5.49 32.65
C PRO A 130 12.48 -6.44 33.69
N ALA A 131 11.63 -7.36 33.25
CA ALA A 131 10.96 -8.31 34.15
C ALA A 131 10.56 -9.59 33.43
N VAL A 132 10.35 -10.66 34.21
CA VAL A 132 9.64 -11.86 33.78
C VAL A 132 8.29 -11.87 34.47
N LEU A 133 7.22 -11.85 33.69
CA LEU A 133 5.84 -11.89 34.19
C LEU A 133 5.24 -13.26 33.88
N VAL A 134 4.73 -13.94 34.89
CA VAL A 134 4.05 -15.23 34.77
C VAL A 134 2.62 -15.09 35.28
N SER A 135 1.61 -15.38 34.47
CA SER A 135 0.21 -15.25 34.91
C SER A 135 -0.07 -16.11 36.15
N LYS A 136 -0.79 -15.56 37.14
CA LYS A 136 -1.12 -16.26 38.39
C LYS A 136 -1.98 -17.52 38.18
N ASN A 137 -2.66 -17.62 37.04
CA ASN A 137 -3.45 -18.77 36.64
C ASN A 137 -2.65 -19.87 35.89
N LEU A 138 -1.32 -19.78 35.84
CA LEU A 138 -0.43 -20.75 35.18
C LEU A 138 0.37 -21.58 36.20
N PHE A 139 1.45 -21.03 36.76
CA PHE A 139 2.20 -21.61 37.88
C PHE A 139 2.97 -20.50 38.61
N GLN A 140 3.30 -20.71 39.89
CA GLN A 140 4.19 -19.80 40.61
C GLN A 140 5.65 -20.12 40.26
N PRO A 141 6.41 -19.18 39.68
CA PRO A 141 7.80 -19.40 39.34
C PRO A 141 8.67 -19.51 40.59
N ALA A 142 9.61 -20.45 40.62
CA ALA A 142 10.64 -20.49 41.65
C ALA A 142 11.61 -19.32 41.46
N VAL A 143 11.98 -18.64 42.55
CA VAL A 143 13.09 -17.68 42.55
C VAL A 143 14.35 -18.47 42.85
N THR A 144 15.12 -18.80 41.82
CA THR A 144 16.27 -19.73 41.94
C THR A 144 17.59 -19.06 42.35
N ASP A 145 17.76 -17.75 42.15
CA ASP A 145 19.06 -17.08 42.32
C ASP A 145 18.96 -15.77 43.11
N GLN A 146 20.03 -15.41 43.84
CA GLN A 146 20.15 -14.13 44.57
C GLN A 146 20.15 -12.89 43.63
N GLU A 147 20.25 -13.09 42.32
CA GLU A 147 20.27 -12.03 41.33
C GLU A 147 18.87 -11.52 40.94
N TRP A 148 17.81 -12.27 41.27
CA TRP A 148 16.42 -11.92 40.94
C TRP A 148 15.58 -11.78 42.21
N LYS A 149 14.61 -10.87 42.17
CA LYS A 149 13.63 -10.66 43.25
C LYS A 149 12.22 -10.64 42.71
N GLU A 150 11.29 -11.11 43.52
CA GLU A 150 9.86 -10.96 43.26
C GLU A 150 9.40 -9.54 43.63
N VAL A 151 8.56 -8.95 42.78
CA VAL A 151 7.92 -7.66 43.02
C VAL A 151 6.61 -7.92 43.77
N THR A 152 6.53 -7.48 45.02
CA THR A 152 5.35 -7.67 45.90
C THR A 152 4.43 -6.46 45.92
N GLU A 153 4.95 -5.27 45.63
CA GLU A 153 4.18 -4.04 45.50
C GLU A 153 3.94 -3.75 44.02
N HIS A 154 2.67 -3.80 43.62
CA HIS A 154 2.26 -3.60 42.24
C HIS A 154 1.67 -2.19 42.09
N ASN A 155 2.19 -1.42 41.14
CA ASN A 155 1.52 -0.21 40.66
C ASN A 155 0.32 -0.60 39.78
N ASP A 156 -0.71 0.25 39.71
CA ASP A 156 -1.86 0.12 38.79
C ASP A 156 -1.41 0.31 37.33
N VAL A 157 -0.74 -0.70 36.79
CA VAL A 157 -0.17 -0.73 35.45
C VAL A 157 -0.71 -1.95 34.74
N SER A 158 -1.28 -1.74 33.55
CA SER A 158 -1.69 -2.80 32.65
C SER A 158 -0.54 -3.20 31.74
N VAL A 159 -0.26 -4.50 31.65
CA VAL A 159 0.73 -5.08 30.75
C VAL A 159 0.04 -6.13 29.89
N LEU A 160 -0.03 -5.87 28.57
CA LEU A 160 -0.60 -6.77 27.56
C LEU A 160 -2.03 -7.24 27.91
N GLY A 161 -2.86 -6.31 28.39
CA GLY A 161 -4.28 -6.53 28.67
C GLY A 161 -4.59 -7.10 30.06
N LEU A 162 -3.61 -7.26 30.95
CA LEU A 162 -3.78 -7.70 32.32
C LEU A 162 -3.15 -6.73 33.31
N GLN A 163 -3.73 -6.61 34.49
CA GLN A 163 -3.14 -5.81 35.57
C GLN A 163 -1.86 -6.48 36.06
N SER A 164 -0.88 -5.68 36.48
CA SER A 164 0.36 -6.15 37.11
C SER A 164 0.10 -7.14 38.26
N SER A 165 -1.00 -6.95 39.00
CA SER A 165 -1.46 -7.82 40.09
C SER A 165 -1.94 -9.20 39.64
N ASP A 166 -2.19 -9.43 38.36
CA ASP A 166 -2.55 -10.73 37.77
C ASP A 166 -1.32 -11.61 37.47
N TYR A 167 -0.11 -11.08 37.68
CA TYR A 167 1.15 -11.77 37.42
C TYR A 167 1.94 -12.03 38.70
N TYR A 168 2.73 -13.10 38.68
CA TYR A 168 3.97 -13.18 39.44
C TYR A 168 5.04 -12.42 38.64
N VAL A 169 5.59 -11.36 39.22
CA VAL A 169 6.55 -10.48 38.54
C VAL A 169 7.92 -10.63 39.19
N GLN A 170 8.92 -11.04 38.41
CA GLN A 170 10.31 -11.13 38.83
C GLN A 170 11.16 -10.10 38.07
N THR A 171 12.03 -9.38 38.78
CA THR A 171 12.96 -8.39 38.21
C THR A 171 14.38 -8.66 38.72
N PRO A 172 15.43 -8.33 37.95
CA PRO A 172 16.79 -8.38 38.47
C PRO A 172 16.94 -7.43 39.67
N VAL A 173 17.73 -7.85 40.66
CA VAL A 173 18.08 -7.03 41.84
C VAL A 173 18.93 -5.83 41.43
N LYS A 174 19.82 -6.02 40.47
CA LYS A 174 20.65 -4.96 39.87
C LYS A 174 20.42 -4.92 38.37
N GLN A 175 19.92 -3.79 37.88
CA GLN A 175 19.82 -3.54 36.45
C GLN A 175 21.21 -3.28 35.88
N LYS A 176 21.47 -3.87 34.72
CA LYS A 176 22.69 -3.66 33.94
C LYS A 176 22.31 -3.34 32.52
N GLU A 177 23.00 -2.36 31.94
CA GLU A 177 22.85 -2.04 30.53
C GLU A 177 23.38 -3.16 29.64
N ALA A 178 22.63 -3.51 28.60
CA ALA A 178 22.94 -4.65 27.73
C ALA A 178 24.32 -4.49 27.06
N TYR A 179 24.64 -3.29 26.59
CA TYR A 179 25.94 -3.00 25.98
C TYR A 179 27.08 -3.04 26.99
N ALA A 180 26.85 -2.62 28.24
CA ALA A 180 27.88 -2.66 29.28
C ALA A 180 28.26 -4.12 29.62
N GLU A 181 27.28 -5.01 29.71
CA GLU A 181 27.51 -6.44 29.95
C GLU A 181 28.19 -7.09 28.73
N LEU A 182 27.73 -6.77 27.50
CA LEU A 182 28.35 -7.28 26.28
C LEU A 182 29.83 -6.88 26.17
N ILE A 183 30.15 -5.60 26.40
CA ILE A 183 31.55 -5.10 26.38
C ILE A 183 32.39 -5.80 27.46
N SER A 184 31.84 -6.01 28.65
CA SER A 184 32.52 -6.76 29.71
C SER A 184 32.86 -8.19 29.28
N HIS A 185 31.94 -8.87 28.59
CA HIS A 185 32.21 -10.19 28.02
C HIS A 185 33.29 -10.19 26.96
N ILE A 186 33.35 -9.18 26.09
CA ILE A 186 34.44 -9.01 25.11
C ILE A 186 35.78 -8.91 25.83
N PHE A 187 35.85 -8.03 26.83
CA PHE A 187 37.07 -7.83 27.60
C PHE A 187 37.52 -9.11 28.32
N ALA A 188 36.56 -9.90 28.84
CA ALA A 188 36.82 -11.19 29.46
C ALA A 188 37.06 -12.34 28.47
N GLY A 189 37.09 -12.08 27.16
CA GLY A 189 37.27 -13.10 26.12
C GLY A 189 36.14 -14.12 26.00
N ARG A 190 34.95 -13.83 26.57
CA ARG A 190 33.79 -14.72 26.57
C ARG A 190 33.04 -14.63 25.24
N LYS A 191 33.47 -15.47 24.28
CA LYS A 191 32.91 -15.50 22.91
C LYS A 191 31.55 -16.18 22.81
N ASN A 192 31.15 -16.95 23.82
CA ASN A 192 29.91 -17.73 23.84
C ASN A 192 28.64 -16.87 23.91
N ASN A 193 28.75 -15.58 24.21
CA ASN A 193 27.64 -14.62 24.21
C ASN A 193 27.46 -13.90 22.85
N PHE A 194 28.28 -14.24 21.85
CA PHE A 194 28.22 -13.68 20.50
C PHE A 194 27.57 -14.66 19.51
N ILE A 195 26.95 -14.10 18.48
CA ILE A 195 26.41 -14.86 17.36
C ILE A 195 27.59 -15.48 16.59
N SER A 196 27.59 -16.81 16.42
CA SER A 196 28.60 -17.50 15.61
C SER A 196 28.33 -17.31 14.11
N THR A 197 29.36 -17.50 13.28
CA THR A 197 29.22 -17.49 11.81
C THR A 197 28.13 -18.45 11.34
N GLU A 198 28.06 -19.65 11.93
CA GLU A 198 27.06 -20.67 11.59
C GLU A 198 25.64 -20.19 11.88
N ASN A 199 25.41 -19.53 13.04
CA ASN A 199 24.10 -18.96 13.38
C ASN A 199 23.73 -17.82 12.43
N LEU A 200 24.70 -16.97 12.06
CA LEU A 200 24.47 -15.88 11.11
C LEU A 200 24.08 -16.44 9.73
N LEU A 201 24.79 -17.45 9.22
CA LEU A 201 24.49 -18.08 7.94
C LEU A 201 23.12 -18.78 7.96
N ALA A 202 22.78 -19.51 9.04
CA ALA A 202 21.47 -20.12 9.20
C ALA A 202 20.34 -19.06 9.21
N SER A 203 20.57 -17.93 9.87
CA SER A 203 19.64 -16.79 9.84
C SER A 203 19.47 -16.24 8.41
N TRP A 204 20.55 -16.06 7.65
CA TRP A 204 20.45 -15.61 6.26
C TRP A 204 19.63 -16.57 5.39
N VAL A 205 19.80 -17.89 5.55
CA VAL A 205 19.01 -18.89 4.80
C VAL A 205 17.52 -18.71 5.06
N LEU A 206 17.13 -18.39 6.30
CA LEU A 206 15.73 -18.16 6.67
C LEU A 206 15.17 -16.85 6.08
N TRP A 207 15.92 -15.76 6.17
CA TRP A 207 15.43 -14.41 5.83
C TRP A 207 15.59 -14.03 4.35
N THR A 208 16.61 -14.55 3.67
CA THR A 208 16.94 -14.14 2.29
C THR A 208 15.76 -14.32 1.32
N PRO A 209 15.04 -15.46 1.29
CA PRO A 209 13.92 -15.63 0.36
C PRO A 209 12.81 -14.60 0.58
N LEU A 210 12.49 -14.30 1.85
CA LEU A 210 11.53 -13.27 2.20
C LEU A 210 11.99 -11.89 1.72
N LEU A 211 13.22 -11.50 2.07
CA LEU A 211 13.77 -10.20 1.68
C LEU A 211 13.79 -10.03 0.16
N SER A 212 14.21 -11.04 -0.59
CA SER A 212 14.18 -11.02 -2.06
C SER A 212 12.75 -10.84 -2.59
N SER A 213 11.76 -11.50 -1.98
CA SER A 213 10.35 -11.38 -2.39
C SER A 213 9.72 -10.01 -2.08
N LEU A 214 10.29 -9.26 -1.14
CA LEU A 214 9.81 -7.93 -0.72
C LEU A 214 10.48 -6.77 -1.49
N THR A 215 11.51 -7.02 -2.29
CA THR A 215 12.30 -5.97 -2.98
C THR A 215 11.44 -5.03 -3.84
N SER A 216 10.28 -5.48 -4.33
CA SER A 216 9.35 -4.68 -5.14
C SER A 216 7.95 -4.58 -4.52
N SER A 217 7.82 -4.87 -3.22
CA SER A 217 6.54 -4.71 -2.52
C SER A 217 6.42 -3.31 -1.94
N PHE A 218 5.25 -2.69 -2.11
CA PHE A 218 4.93 -1.43 -1.45
C PHE A 218 4.48 -1.71 -0.01
N PRO A 219 5.15 -1.12 1.00
CA PRO A 219 4.70 -1.24 2.37
C PRO A 219 3.38 -0.47 2.59
N ARG A 220 2.49 -0.98 3.43
CA ARG A 220 1.28 -0.28 3.86
C ARG A 220 1.66 1.01 4.60
N ILE A 221 1.18 2.16 4.14
CA ILE A 221 1.42 3.42 4.85
C ILE A 221 0.59 3.47 6.14
N TYR A 222 1.21 3.91 7.24
CA TYR A 222 0.53 4.11 8.53
C TYR A 222 0.92 5.45 9.18
N PRO A 223 0.00 6.08 9.94
CA PRO A 223 0.19 7.44 10.42
C PRO A 223 1.17 7.56 11.58
N GLY A 224 1.30 6.52 12.42
CA GLY A 224 2.17 6.45 13.59
C GLY A 224 1.47 6.81 14.91
N GLY A 225 1.97 6.24 16.01
CA GLY A 225 1.44 6.44 17.35
C GLY A 225 0.00 5.93 17.50
N VAL A 226 -0.76 6.55 18.39
CA VAL A 226 -2.16 6.19 18.67
C VAL A 226 -3.08 6.26 17.45
N ASP A 227 -2.71 7.04 16.44
CA ASP A 227 -3.47 7.19 15.19
C ASP A 227 -3.37 5.94 14.30
N ASN A 228 -2.50 4.99 14.63
CA ASN A 228 -2.44 3.69 13.95
C ASN A 228 -3.78 2.95 14.01
N GLY A 229 -4.55 3.09 15.10
CA GLY A 229 -5.78 2.34 15.30
C GLY A 229 -5.56 0.84 15.12
N ASP A 230 -6.36 0.21 14.26
CA ASP A 230 -6.26 -1.21 13.88
C ASP A 230 -5.53 -1.44 12.54
N MET A 231 -4.88 -0.41 11.97
CA MET A 231 -4.26 -0.51 10.63
C MET A 231 -3.07 -1.46 10.56
N LEU A 232 -2.40 -1.69 11.68
CA LEU A 232 -1.28 -2.62 11.80
C LEU A 232 -1.67 -3.96 12.41
N ASP A 233 -2.96 -4.15 12.74
CA ASP A 233 -3.46 -5.41 13.25
C ASP A 233 -3.35 -6.48 12.18
N VAL A 234 -3.01 -7.70 12.61
CA VAL A 234 -2.77 -8.83 11.71
C VAL A 234 -3.68 -10.01 12.06
N HIS A 235 -4.14 -10.68 11.02
CA HIS A 235 -4.91 -11.90 11.08
C HIS A 235 -4.11 -13.06 10.48
N LEU A 236 -4.07 -14.18 11.20
CA LEU A 236 -3.33 -15.37 10.80
C LEU A 236 -4.29 -16.38 10.14
N LYS A 237 -3.99 -16.80 8.91
CA LYS A 237 -4.76 -17.82 8.17
C LYS A 237 -3.86 -19.00 7.84
N GLY A 238 -3.86 -20.01 8.72
CA GLY A 238 -2.94 -21.14 8.58
C GLY A 238 -1.48 -20.70 8.69
N LYS A 239 -0.71 -20.82 7.60
CA LYS A 239 0.70 -20.38 7.53
C LYS A 239 0.86 -19.00 6.88
N GLU A 240 -0.24 -18.29 6.66
CA GLU A 240 -0.26 -16.97 6.04
C GLU A 240 -0.60 -15.88 7.06
N ILE A 241 -0.05 -14.68 6.84
CA ILE A 241 -0.34 -13.48 7.61
C ILE A 241 -0.87 -12.39 6.68
N LEU A 242 -1.94 -11.74 7.12
CA LEU A 242 -2.60 -10.64 6.41
C LEU A 242 -2.91 -9.54 7.42
N PHE A 243 -3.07 -8.31 6.96
CA PHE A 243 -3.64 -7.27 7.82
C PHE A 243 -5.13 -7.57 8.11
N SER A 244 -5.57 -7.29 9.33
CA SER A 244 -6.96 -7.51 9.79
C SER A 244 -7.94 -6.52 9.18
N SER A 245 -7.53 -5.27 9.02
CA SER A 245 -8.32 -4.21 8.40
C SER A 245 -7.99 -4.05 6.92
N GLU A 246 -9.04 -3.93 6.11
CA GLU A 246 -8.98 -3.20 4.85
C GLU A 246 -9.14 -1.74 5.20
N VAL A 247 -8.17 -0.92 4.80
CA VAL A 247 -8.02 0.45 5.33
C VAL A 247 -9.30 1.24 5.02
N VAL A 248 -9.93 1.76 6.07
CA VAL A 248 -11.04 2.71 5.98
C VAL A 248 -10.45 4.11 6.16
N ILE A 249 -10.74 5.01 5.22
CA ILE A 249 -10.22 6.39 5.22
C ILE A 249 -10.84 7.15 6.40
N ILE A 250 -10.02 7.62 7.33
CA ILE A 250 -10.34 8.81 8.13
C ILE A 250 -9.94 10.00 7.25
N GLY A 251 -10.95 10.73 6.76
CA GLY A 251 -10.71 11.93 5.98
C GLY A 251 -9.95 13.00 6.79
N PRO A 252 -9.29 13.98 6.15
CA PRO A 252 -8.49 15.00 6.83
C PRO A 252 -9.25 15.91 7.79
N ASP A 253 -10.59 15.82 7.87
CA ASP A 253 -11.42 16.78 8.60
C ASP A 253 -11.60 16.49 10.11
N GLN A 254 -10.93 15.48 10.69
CA GLN A 254 -11.10 15.14 12.13
C GLN A 254 -9.83 14.98 12.97
N VAL A 255 -8.65 15.41 12.50
CA VAL A 255 -7.48 15.50 13.38
C VAL A 255 -7.07 16.96 13.54
N GLY A 256 -7.52 17.55 14.65
CA GLY A 256 -7.10 18.87 15.08
C GLY A 256 -5.60 18.91 15.31
N GLY A 257 -4.89 19.66 14.44
CA GLY A 257 -3.47 19.93 14.57
C GLY A 257 -3.08 21.06 13.62
N ASN A 258 -3.17 22.29 14.13
CA ASN A 258 -2.66 23.56 13.58
C ASN A 258 -2.13 23.54 12.14
N SER A 259 -2.94 24.14 11.27
CA SER A 259 -2.55 24.82 10.03
C SER A 259 -1.12 25.37 10.06
N VAL A 260 -0.24 24.76 9.26
CA VAL A 260 0.98 25.41 8.78
C VAL A 260 0.71 25.84 7.34
N ASN A 261 0.44 27.14 7.17
CA ASN A 261 0.31 27.83 5.87
C ASN A 261 1.56 27.58 4.97
N GLY A 262 1.50 27.41 3.65
CA GLY A 262 0.35 27.34 2.75
C GLY A 262 0.81 27.28 1.28
N PHE A 263 0.15 26.45 0.50
CA PHE A 263 -0.08 26.68 -0.93
C PHE A 263 -1.53 26.25 -1.19
N GLN A 264 -2.40 27.22 -1.43
CA GLN A 264 -3.84 26.96 -1.58
C GLN A 264 -4.11 26.34 -2.94
N VAL A 265 -4.76 25.17 -2.97
CA VAL A 265 -5.37 24.62 -4.20
C VAL A 265 -6.18 25.75 -4.86
N MET A 266 -5.71 26.21 -6.02
CA MET A 266 -6.34 27.30 -6.74
C MET A 266 -7.47 26.71 -7.58
N GLN A 267 -8.70 27.07 -7.22
CA GLN A 267 -9.86 26.80 -8.05
C GLN A 267 -10.14 28.02 -8.93
N GLY A 268 -10.37 27.80 -10.21
CA GLY A 268 -10.61 28.87 -11.17
C GLY A 268 -11.27 28.36 -12.44
N LYS A 269 -11.13 29.14 -13.51
CA LYS A 269 -11.58 28.76 -14.85
C LYS A 269 -10.39 28.71 -15.80
N PHE A 270 -10.31 27.65 -16.60
CA PHE A 270 -9.44 27.57 -17.77
C PHE A 270 -10.32 27.33 -19.00
N ARG A 271 -10.25 28.24 -19.98
CA ARG A 271 -11.10 28.22 -21.18
C ARG A 271 -12.61 28.04 -20.87
N ASN A 272 -13.12 28.80 -19.90
CA ASN A 272 -14.50 28.76 -19.40
C ASN A 272 -14.94 27.46 -18.68
N SER A 273 -14.06 26.47 -18.58
CA SER A 273 -14.27 25.23 -17.81
C SER A 273 -13.60 25.34 -16.44
N ASP A 274 -14.02 24.52 -15.49
CA ASP A 274 -13.40 24.56 -14.16
C ASP A 274 -11.94 24.12 -14.22
N MET A 275 -11.13 24.74 -13.38
CA MET A 275 -9.71 24.44 -13.25
C MET A 275 -9.37 24.24 -11.78
N VAL A 276 -8.60 23.18 -11.52
CA VAL A 276 -7.93 22.92 -10.25
C VAL A 276 -6.43 23.00 -10.52
N SER A 277 -5.73 23.83 -9.76
CA SER A 277 -4.28 23.96 -9.85
C SER A 277 -3.63 23.90 -8.47
N ALA A 278 -2.60 23.08 -8.35
CA ALA A 278 -1.84 22.83 -7.13
C ALA A 278 -0.44 22.32 -7.50
N TRP A 279 0.39 22.02 -6.50
CA TRP A 279 1.61 21.26 -6.78
C TRP A 279 1.26 19.84 -7.24
N SER A 280 2.21 19.18 -7.92
CA SER A 280 1.96 17.88 -8.57
C SER A 280 1.36 16.83 -7.63
N GLU A 281 1.84 16.74 -6.39
CA GLU A 281 1.34 15.78 -5.39
C GLU A 281 -0.08 16.12 -4.91
N GLU A 282 -0.31 17.37 -4.49
CA GLU A 282 -1.62 17.86 -4.03
C GLU A 282 -2.68 17.75 -5.12
N MET A 283 -2.29 17.98 -6.39
CA MET A 283 -3.19 17.84 -7.52
C MET A 283 -3.59 16.39 -7.76
N VAL A 284 -2.64 15.47 -7.65
CA VAL A 284 -2.91 14.03 -7.77
C VAL A 284 -3.81 13.56 -6.63
N GLU A 285 -3.55 14.00 -5.40
CA GLU A 285 -4.41 13.72 -4.24
C GLU A 285 -5.83 14.24 -4.46
N ARG A 286 -5.96 15.49 -4.92
CA ARG A 286 -7.26 16.08 -5.19
C ARG A 286 -8.02 15.35 -6.30
N LEU A 287 -7.35 15.01 -7.39
CA LEU A 287 -7.96 14.26 -8.50
C LEU A 287 -8.38 12.86 -8.06
N ALA A 288 -7.58 12.17 -7.24
CA ALA A 288 -7.94 10.87 -6.70
C ALA A 288 -9.18 10.94 -5.80
N ALA A 289 -9.27 11.96 -4.94
CA ALA A 289 -10.45 12.21 -4.12
C ALA A 289 -11.70 12.52 -4.96
N ASP A 290 -11.59 13.41 -5.97
CA ASP A 290 -12.71 13.74 -6.86
C ASP A 290 -13.18 12.51 -7.66
N MET A 291 -12.27 11.59 -8.00
CA MET A 291 -12.58 10.33 -8.69
C MET A 291 -13.27 9.33 -7.76
N GLN A 292 -12.81 9.18 -6.51
CA GLN A 292 -13.47 8.34 -5.52
C GLN A 292 -14.88 8.84 -5.22
N GLU A 293 -15.06 10.15 -5.01
CA GLU A 293 -16.39 10.74 -4.79
C GLU A 293 -17.33 10.45 -5.98
N ALA A 294 -16.83 10.58 -7.21
CA ALA A 294 -17.59 10.23 -8.40
C ALA A 294 -17.96 8.74 -8.46
N ALA A 295 -17.04 7.87 -8.03
CA ALA A 295 -17.25 6.43 -8.01
C ALA A 295 -18.31 6.03 -6.97
N GLU A 296 -18.19 6.52 -5.74
CA GLU A 296 -19.14 6.27 -4.67
C GLU A 296 -20.54 6.79 -5.02
N ALA A 297 -20.64 8.00 -5.59
CA ALA A 297 -21.91 8.55 -6.03
C ALA A 297 -22.57 7.68 -7.12
N ALA A 298 -21.81 7.26 -8.13
CA ALA A 298 -22.33 6.43 -9.22
C ALA A 298 -22.77 5.03 -8.75
N VAL A 299 -21.99 4.41 -7.86
CA VAL A 299 -22.34 3.11 -7.27
C VAL A 299 -23.57 3.23 -6.38
N ASN A 300 -23.70 4.31 -5.59
CA ASN A 300 -24.89 4.54 -4.77
C ASN A 300 -26.15 4.79 -5.62
N GLU A 301 -26.04 5.50 -6.75
CA GLU A 301 -27.18 5.81 -7.63
C GLU A 301 -27.60 4.63 -8.52
N GLY A 302 -26.63 3.91 -9.08
CA GLY A 302 -26.85 2.96 -10.17
C GLY A 302 -26.20 1.59 -9.99
N GLY A 303 -25.52 1.34 -8.87
CA GLY A 303 -24.84 0.08 -8.57
C GLY A 303 -23.57 -0.17 -9.38
N VAL A 304 -23.12 0.79 -10.20
CA VAL A 304 -21.97 0.61 -11.08
C VAL A 304 -21.27 1.93 -11.38
N PHE A 305 -19.94 1.90 -11.47
CA PHE A 305 -19.12 3.03 -11.92
C PHE A 305 -18.39 2.67 -13.21
N HIS A 306 -18.39 3.56 -14.21
CA HIS A 306 -17.72 3.36 -15.49
C HIS A 306 -16.63 4.40 -15.63
N LEU A 307 -15.37 3.95 -15.47
CA LEU A 307 -14.17 4.77 -15.47
C LEU A 307 -13.36 4.52 -16.75
N ALA A 308 -13.11 5.56 -17.54
CA ALA A 308 -12.21 5.48 -18.69
C ALA A 308 -10.87 6.15 -18.36
N LEU A 309 -9.75 5.44 -18.58
CA LEU A 309 -8.40 5.93 -18.30
C LEU A 309 -7.55 6.00 -19.57
N SER A 310 -6.91 7.15 -19.80
CA SER A 310 -5.78 7.25 -20.71
C SER A 310 -4.52 6.61 -20.12
N GLY A 311 -3.65 6.12 -20.99
CA GLY A 311 -2.30 5.72 -20.58
C GLY A 311 -1.31 6.89 -20.56
N GLY A 312 -0.02 6.56 -20.68
CA GLY A 312 1.09 7.51 -20.57
C GLY A 312 1.69 7.60 -19.16
N SER A 313 2.75 8.39 -19.02
CA SER A 313 3.50 8.53 -17.76
C SER A 313 2.84 9.48 -16.75
N THR A 314 2.02 10.42 -17.22
CA THR A 314 1.36 11.43 -16.38
C THR A 314 0.40 10.85 -15.33
N PRO A 315 -0.49 9.89 -15.64
CA PRO A 315 -1.41 9.34 -14.64
C PRO A 315 -0.78 8.31 -13.70
N LEU A 316 0.53 7.98 -13.82
CA LEU A 316 1.17 6.95 -12.97
C LEU A 316 1.09 7.30 -11.48
N ALA A 317 1.34 8.56 -11.13
CA ALA A 317 1.23 9.04 -9.76
C ALA A 317 -0.21 8.91 -9.23
N LEU A 318 -1.21 9.14 -10.09
CA LEU A 318 -2.62 8.95 -9.74
C LEU A 318 -2.97 7.48 -9.53
N PHE A 319 -2.46 6.58 -10.37
CA PHE A 319 -2.68 5.14 -10.20
C PHE A 319 -2.11 4.65 -8.86
N HIS A 320 -0.90 5.08 -8.53
CA HIS A 320 -0.30 4.80 -7.23
C HIS A 320 -1.09 5.42 -6.08
N ARG A 321 -1.57 6.67 -6.22
CA ARG A 321 -2.41 7.31 -5.21
C ARG A 321 -3.70 6.52 -4.97
N LEU A 322 -4.40 6.14 -6.04
CA LEU A 322 -5.62 5.35 -5.95
C LEU A 322 -5.37 3.98 -5.30
N ALA A 323 -4.27 3.32 -5.65
CA ALA A 323 -3.94 2.00 -5.10
C ALA A 323 -3.45 2.04 -3.64
N LEU A 324 -2.73 3.10 -3.24
CA LEU A 324 -2.05 3.19 -1.93
C LEU A 324 -2.78 4.04 -0.89
N HIS A 325 -3.72 4.91 -1.30
CA HIS A 325 -4.39 5.86 -0.41
C HIS A 325 -5.92 5.86 -0.52
N HIS A 326 -6.51 5.27 -1.57
CA HIS A 326 -7.96 5.23 -1.78
C HIS A 326 -8.52 3.81 -1.69
N PHE A 327 -8.33 3.18 -0.53
CA PHE A 327 -8.72 1.78 -0.29
C PHE A 327 -10.24 1.54 -0.31
N SER A 328 -11.05 2.56 0.00
CA SER A 328 -12.52 2.51 -0.07
C SER A 328 -13.08 2.74 -1.46
N PHE A 329 -12.23 2.97 -2.46
CA PHE A 329 -12.69 3.09 -3.84
C PHE A 329 -13.44 1.80 -4.24
N PRO A 330 -14.67 1.88 -4.77
CA PRO A 330 -15.53 0.72 -4.99
C PRO A 330 -15.11 -0.09 -6.23
N TRP A 331 -13.93 -0.71 -6.19
CA TRP A 331 -13.35 -1.48 -7.30
C TRP A 331 -14.18 -2.70 -7.70
N SER A 332 -14.91 -3.29 -6.75
CA SER A 332 -15.86 -4.39 -7.01
C SER A 332 -16.94 -4.02 -8.02
N ASP A 333 -17.37 -2.77 -8.00
CA ASP A 333 -18.50 -2.25 -8.78
C ASP A 333 -18.04 -1.27 -9.88
N THR A 334 -16.72 -1.17 -10.08
CA THR A 334 -16.12 -0.33 -11.11
C THR A 334 -15.79 -1.14 -12.35
N HIS A 335 -16.32 -0.73 -13.49
CA HIS A 335 -15.86 -1.13 -14.82
C HIS A 335 -14.80 -0.14 -15.32
N LEU A 336 -13.63 -0.68 -15.65
CA LEU A 336 -12.48 0.08 -16.12
C LEU A 336 -12.32 -0.09 -17.63
N TRP A 337 -12.26 1.03 -18.33
CA TRP A 337 -12.17 1.12 -19.79
C TRP A 337 -10.89 1.86 -20.17
N MET A 338 -10.26 1.43 -21.26
CA MET A 338 -9.18 2.18 -21.87
C MET A 338 -9.73 3.29 -22.76
N VAL A 339 -9.10 4.47 -22.70
CA VAL A 339 -9.40 5.59 -23.60
C VAL A 339 -8.71 5.42 -24.95
N ASP A 340 -7.48 4.90 -24.95
CA ASP A 340 -6.70 4.66 -26.16
C ASP A 340 -5.67 3.55 -25.91
N GLU A 341 -5.23 2.91 -26.99
CA GLU A 341 -4.20 1.88 -26.94
C GLU A 341 -3.33 1.89 -28.22
N ARG A 342 -2.09 1.46 -28.03
CA ARG A 342 -1.05 1.28 -29.02
C ARG A 342 -1.28 -0.05 -29.69
N CYS A 343 -1.20 -0.09 -31.02
CA CYS A 343 -1.30 -1.32 -31.79
C CYS A 343 -0.02 -2.16 -31.66
N VAL A 344 0.24 -2.63 -30.45
CA VAL A 344 1.32 -3.51 -30.01
C VAL A 344 0.71 -4.61 -29.14
N PRO A 345 1.37 -5.77 -28.97
CA PRO A 345 0.90 -6.78 -28.04
C PRO A 345 0.75 -6.22 -26.61
N GLN A 346 -0.30 -6.65 -25.90
CA GLN A 346 -0.59 -6.17 -24.54
C GLN A 346 0.48 -6.53 -23.49
N THR A 347 1.41 -7.41 -23.84
CA THR A 347 2.55 -7.79 -23.00
C THR A 347 3.78 -6.88 -23.18
N GLU A 348 3.77 -5.99 -24.17
CA GLU A 348 4.89 -5.09 -24.45
C GLU A 348 4.88 -3.84 -23.58
N LEU A 349 6.07 -3.31 -23.28
CA LEU A 349 6.25 -2.13 -22.43
C LEU A 349 5.55 -0.87 -22.97
N GLU A 350 5.30 -0.81 -24.28
CA GLU A 350 4.67 0.33 -24.95
C GLU A 350 3.14 0.31 -24.85
N SER A 351 2.54 -0.81 -24.39
CA SER A 351 1.10 -0.95 -24.20
C SER A 351 0.61 -0.12 -23.00
N ASN A 352 -0.47 0.63 -23.22
CA ASN A 352 -1.20 1.31 -22.16
C ASN A 352 -1.79 0.28 -21.18
N PHE A 353 -2.28 -0.87 -21.68
CA PHE A 353 -2.79 -1.95 -20.83
C PHE A 353 -1.68 -2.54 -19.95
N TYR A 354 -0.50 -2.80 -20.52
CA TYR A 354 0.65 -3.26 -19.74
C TYR A 354 0.96 -2.30 -18.59
N THR A 355 1.04 -1.00 -18.90
CA THR A 355 1.30 0.05 -17.91
C THR A 355 0.20 0.09 -16.84
N LEU A 356 -1.06 0.07 -17.25
CA LEU A 356 -2.20 0.09 -16.33
C LEU A 356 -2.21 -1.15 -15.43
N HIS A 357 -1.88 -2.32 -15.98
CA HIS A 357 -1.77 -3.56 -15.24
C HIS A 357 -0.66 -3.48 -14.19
N GLN A 358 0.53 -3.02 -14.58
CA GLN A 358 1.69 -2.89 -13.69
C GLN A 358 1.50 -1.83 -12.59
N HIS A 359 0.78 -0.75 -12.86
CA HIS A 359 0.71 0.38 -11.94
C HIS A 359 -0.60 0.49 -11.15
N LEU A 360 -1.68 -0.19 -11.60
CA LEU A 360 -2.98 -0.14 -10.95
C LEU A 360 -3.59 -1.54 -10.76
N LEU A 361 -3.85 -2.29 -11.84
CA LEU A 361 -4.74 -3.46 -11.79
C LEU A 361 -4.21 -4.58 -10.90
N GLN A 362 -2.89 -4.77 -10.83
CA GLN A 362 -2.31 -5.79 -9.93
C GLN A 362 -2.35 -5.40 -8.44
N HIS A 363 -2.76 -4.16 -8.12
CA HIS A 363 -2.76 -3.60 -6.77
C HIS A 363 -4.17 -3.35 -6.22
N VAL A 364 -5.21 -3.44 -7.06
CA VAL A 364 -6.60 -3.17 -6.67
C VAL A 364 -7.47 -4.41 -6.88
N ARG A 365 -8.56 -4.53 -6.10
CA ARG A 365 -9.47 -5.68 -6.16
C ARG A 365 -10.63 -5.44 -7.12
N ILE A 366 -10.31 -5.29 -8.40
CA ILE A 366 -11.30 -5.20 -9.48
C ILE A 366 -11.59 -6.60 -10.06
N PRO A 367 -12.85 -7.01 -10.24
CA PRO A 367 -13.17 -8.27 -10.89
C PRO A 367 -12.66 -8.28 -12.33
N TYR A 368 -12.09 -9.40 -12.77
CA TYR A 368 -11.48 -9.49 -14.11
C TYR A 368 -12.47 -9.16 -15.25
N TYR A 369 -13.74 -9.54 -15.09
CA TYR A 369 -14.81 -9.26 -16.07
C TYR A 369 -15.24 -7.78 -16.12
N ASN A 370 -14.75 -6.94 -15.20
CA ASN A 370 -14.95 -5.49 -15.20
C ASN A 370 -13.76 -4.74 -15.82
N ILE A 371 -12.76 -5.45 -16.34
CA ILE A 371 -11.59 -4.85 -17.01
C ILE A 371 -11.80 -4.97 -18.52
N HIS A 372 -11.86 -3.83 -19.21
CA HIS A 372 -12.15 -3.76 -20.64
C HIS A 372 -10.93 -3.22 -21.41
N PRO A 373 -9.97 -4.08 -21.78
CA PRO A 373 -8.86 -3.69 -22.64
C PRO A 373 -9.30 -3.47 -24.09
N MET A 374 -8.67 -2.54 -24.80
CA MET A 374 -8.92 -2.39 -26.24
C MET A 374 -8.38 -3.60 -27.01
N PRO A 375 -9.19 -4.25 -27.89
CA PRO A 375 -8.80 -5.43 -28.64
C PRO A 375 -7.93 -5.04 -29.85
N VAL A 376 -6.70 -4.62 -29.57
CA VAL A 376 -5.72 -4.22 -30.59
C VAL A 376 -5.01 -5.39 -31.26
N GLN A 377 -5.11 -6.60 -30.69
CA GLN A 377 -4.54 -7.83 -31.24
C GLN A 377 -5.60 -8.91 -31.40
N LEU A 378 -6.01 -9.18 -32.63
CA LEU A 378 -7.01 -10.20 -32.99
C LEU A 378 -6.46 -11.04 -34.14
N ASN A 379 -6.81 -12.33 -34.17
CA ASN A 379 -6.32 -13.25 -35.22
C ASN A 379 -4.78 -13.21 -35.41
N GLN A 380 -4.03 -12.94 -34.33
CA GLN A 380 -2.57 -12.74 -34.33
C GLN A 380 -2.06 -11.54 -35.14
N ARG A 381 -2.95 -10.62 -35.55
CA ARG A 381 -2.64 -9.36 -36.24
C ARG A 381 -2.92 -8.17 -35.34
N LEU A 382 -2.26 -7.05 -35.60
CA LEU A 382 -2.41 -5.81 -34.81
C LEU A 382 -3.23 -4.79 -35.60
N CYS A 383 -4.31 -4.29 -34.98
CA CYS A 383 -5.17 -3.21 -35.49
C CYS A 383 -5.54 -3.29 -36.99
N VAL A 384 -5.86 -4.49 -37.45
CA VAL A 384 -6.40 -4.67 -38.81
C VAL A 384 -7.89 -4.38 -38.78
N GLU A 385 -8.34 -3.45 -39.62
CA GLU A 385 -9.74 -3.01 -39.66
C GLU A 385 -10.73 -4.17 -39.92
N GLU A 386 -10.34 -5.11 -40.79
CA GLU A 386 -11.11 -6.33 -41.10
C GLU A 386 -11.36 -7.24 -39.88
N ASP A 387 -10.49 -7.19 -38.86
CA ASP A 387 -10.66 -7.97 -37.63
C ASP A 387 -11.73 -7.38 -36.71
N GLY A 388 -12.22 -6.16 -37.00
CA GLY A 388 -13.37 -5.57 -36.31
C GLY A 388 -13.10 -5.17 -34.85
N GLY A 389 -11.85 -5.02 -34.43
CA GLY A 389 -11.49 -4.72 -33.04
C GLY A 389 -12.16 -3.45 -32.48
N ALA A 390 -12.14 -2.34 -33.24
CA ALA A 390 -12.80 -1.10 -32.82
C ALA A 390 -14.33 -1.28 -32.67
N LEU A 391 -14.95 -2.01 -33.60
CA LEU A 391 -16.39 -2.32 -33.56
C LEU A 391 -16.76 -3.24 -32.39
N LEU A 392 -15.90 -4.20 -32.04
CA LEU A 392 -16.10 -5.07 -30.87
C LEU A 392 -16.11 -4.26 -29.58
N TYR A 393 -15.15 -3.36 -29.40
CA TYR A 393 -15.07 -2.49 -28.22
C TYR A 393 -16.25 -1.52 -28.17
N GLU A 394 -16.65 -0.95 -29.31
CA GLU A 394 -17.84 -0.10 -29.42
C GLU A 394 -19.15 -0.83 -29.06
N ASN A 395 -19.31 -2.07 -29.54
CA ASN A 395 -20.48 -2.89 -29.20
C ASN A 395 -20.54 -3.23 -27.71
N GLU A 396 -19.38 -3.51 -27.09
CA GLU A 396 -19.29 -3.74 -25.66
C GLU A 396 -19.68 -2.48 -24.86
N LEU A 397 -19.19 -1.31 -25.28
CA LEU A 397 -19.58 -0.02 -24.71
C LEU A 397 -21.08 0.23 -24.80
N ASN A 398 -21.68 0.05 -25.98
CA ASN A 398 -23.12 0.24 -26.18
C ASN A 398 -23.97 -0.72 -25.36
N LYS A 399 -23.44 -1.91 -25.03
CA LYS A 399 -24.14 -2.93 -24.24
C LYS A 399 -24.04 -2.69 -22.74
N LEU A 400 -22.86 -2.32 -22.25
CA LEU A 400 -22.57 -2.24 -20.81
C LEU A 400 -22.71 -0.82 -20.24
N VAL A 401 -22.44 0.21 -21.04
CA VAL A 401 -22.47 1.60 -20.60
C VAL A 401 -23.76 2.25 -21.06
N ASN A 402 -24.64 2.59 -20.12
CA ASN A 402 -25.93 3.20 -20.45
C ASN A 402 -25.76 4.51 -21.24
N GLY A 403 -26.33 4.56 -22.45
CA GLY A 403 -26.20 5.69 -23.39
C GLY A 403 -24.76 5.96 -23.84
N SER A 404 -23.85 5.00 -23.65
CA SER A 404 -22.41 5.17 -23.87
C SER A 404 -21.83 6.38 -23.10
N SER A 405 -22.42 6.70 -21.95
CA SER A 405 -22.05 7.82 -21.09
C SER A 405 -21.23 7.32 -19.91
N PHE A 406 -19.91 7.51 -19.97
CA PHE A 406 -19.02 7.20 -18.85
C PHE A 406 -19.31 8.11 -17.66
N HIS A 407 -19.14 7.57 -16.46
CA HIS A 407 -19.25 8.37 -15.24
C HIS A 407 -18.04 9.30 -15.09
N PHE A 408 -16.84 8.82 -15.45
CA PHE A 408 -15.61 9.59 -15.38
C PHE A 408 -14.65 9.18 -16.50
N VAL A 409 -14.09 10.17 -17.21
CA VAL A 409 -13.03 9.98 -18.22
C VAL A 409 -11.82 10.80 -17.83
N LEU A 410 -10.68 10.14 -17.61
CA LEU A 410 -9.40 10.79 -17.38
C LEU A 410 -8.59 10.83 -18.68
N LEU A 411 -8.20 12.03 -19.07
CA LEU A 411 -7.47 12.32 -20.29
C LEU A 411 -6.13 12.99 -19.99
N GLY A 412 -5.08 12.52 -20.65
CA GLY A 412 -3.80 13.23 -20.73
C GLY A 412 -3.77 14.25 -21.87
N VAL A 413 -2.83 15.19 -21.82
CA VAL A 413 -2.59 16.16 -22.91
C VAL A 413 -1.16 16.05 -23.41
N GLY A 414 -0.99 15.71 -24.70
CA GLY A 414 0.28 15.65 -25.41
C GLY A 414 0.96 17.02 -25.56
N TYR A 415 2.26 17.07 -25.88
CA TYR A 415 2.99 18.35 -26.05
C TYR A 415 2.53 19.17 -27.26
N ASP A 416 1.98 18.48 -28.26
CA ASP A 416 1.33 19.00 -29.46
C ASP A 416 -0.17 19.29 -29.24
N GLY A 417 -0.70 19.07 -28.03
CA GLY A 417 -2.10 19.26 -27.69
C GLY A 417 -3.04 18.12 -28.12
N HIS A 418 -2.51 16.96 -28.51
CA HIS A 418 -3.33 15.75 -28.66
C HIS A 418 -3.90 15.30 -27.31
N THR A 419 -4.99 14.55 -27.37
CA THR A 419 -5.54 13.82 -26.22
C THR A 419 -6.11 12.49 -26.71
N ALA A 420 -6.16 11.48 -25.84
CA ALA A 420 -6.31 10.09 -26.28
C ALA A 420 -5.28 9.81 -27.41
N SER A 421 -5.71 9.19 -28.50
CA SER A 421 -4.93 9.11 -29.74
C SER A 421 -5.53 9.97 -30.86
N LEU A 422 -6.03 11.16 -30.52
CA LEU A 422 -6.55 12.17 -31.45
C LEU A 422 -5.52 13.28 -31.66
N PHE A 423 -4.80 13.23 -32.78
CA PHE A 423 -3.62 14.08 -33.05
C PHE A 423 -3.94 15.34 -33.89
N PRO A 424 -3.12 16.41 -33.79
CA PRO A 424 -3.28 17.58 -34.65
C PRO A 424 -3.26 17.21 -36.13
N GLY A 425 -4.17 17.79 -36.92
CA GLY A 425 -4.34 17.47 -38.33
C GLY A 425 -5.07 16.16 -38.62
N SER A 426 -5.40 15.34 -37.62
CA SER A 426 -6.43 14.31 -37.79
C SER A 426 -7.77 14.99 -38.09
N LYS A 427 -8.62 14.33 -38.87
CA LYS A 427 -9.95 14.82 -39.22
C LYS A 427 -11.00 14.10 -38.38
N PRO A 428 -11.26 14.56 -37.15
CA PRO A 428 -12.21 13.88 -36.25
C PRO A 428 -13.63 13.79 -36.83
N GLU A 429 -13.98 14.67 -37.78
CA GLU A 429 -15.23 14.63 -38.53
C GLU A 429 -15.40 13.35 -39.36
N GLU A 430 -14.30 12.73 -39.82
CA GLU A 430 -14.35 11.49 -40.60
C GLU A 430 -14.83 10.30 -39.76
N PHE A 431 -14.76 10.38 -38.42
CA PHE A 431 -15.26 9.33 -37.53
C PHE A 431 -16.78 9.37 -37.31
N GLY A 432 -17.45 10.49 -37.65
CA GLY A 432 -18.88 10.66 -37.46
C GLY A 432 -19.36 10.33 -36.04
N GLU A 433 -20.37 9.46 -35.94
CA GLU A 433 -20.96 9.02 -34.67
C GLU A 433 -20.24 7.81 -34.04
N SER A 434 -19.19 7.28 -34.68
CA SER A 434 -18.43 6.16 -34.14
C SER A 434 -17.81 6.55 -32.81
N LEU A 435 -17.91 5.67 -31.81
CA LEU A 435 -17.37 5.86 -30.46
C LEU A 435 -15.90 5.47 -30.38
N VAL A 436 -15.46 4.55 -31.23
CA VAL A 436 -14.11 4.01 -31.26
C VAL A 436 -13.57 4.05 -32.68
N ALA A 437 -12.33 4.49 -32.86
CA ALA A 437 -11.69 4.57 -34.18
C ALA A 437 -10.24 4.09 -34.12
N LEU A 438 -9.75 3.60 -35.26
CA LEU A 438 -8.32 3.46 -35.50
C LEU A 438 -7.76 4.82 -35.94
N THR A 439 -6.62 5.20 -35.36
CA THR A 439 -5.98 6.49 -35.65
C THR A 439 -4.48 6.31 -35.90
N GLU A 440 -3.86 7.33 -36.49
CA GLU A 440 -2.42 7.36 -36.76
C GLU A 440 -1.74 8.46 -35.95
N SER A 441 -0.75 8.04 -35.16
CA SER A 441 0.17 8.91 -34.44
C SER A 441 1.32 9.36 -35.36
N PRO A 442 1.76 10.63 -35.30
CA PRO A 442 2.94 11.08 -36.02
C PRO A 442 4.24 10.46 -35.47
N ALA A 443 4.21 9.93 -34.25
CA ALA A 443 5.32 9.24 -33.60
C ALA A 443 5.07 7.73 -33.48
N LYS A 444 6.13 6.92 -33.53
CA LYS A 444 6.03 5.46 -33.34
C LYS A 444 5.59 5.09 -31.91
N PRO A 445 4.89 3.95 -31.73
CA PRO A 445 4.24 3.16 -32.79
C PRO A 445 3.14 3.99 -33.50
N HIS A 446 2.93 3.84 -34.81
CA HIS A 446 2.03 4.77 -35.53
C HIS A 446 0.55 4.45 -35.31
N GLN A 447 0.13 3.20 -35.50
CA GLN A 447 -1.27 2.83 -35.36
C GLN A 447 -1.71 2.84 -33.89
N ARG A 448 -2.93 3.32 -33.69
CA ARG A 448 -3.61 3.44 -32.39
C ARG A 448 -5.07 3.03 -32.53
N MET A 449 -5.65 2.57 -31.44
CA MET A 449 -7.11 2.54 -31.24
C MET A 449 -7.46 3.61 -30.21
N SER A 450 -8.53 4.37 -30.43
CA SER A 450 -8.90 5.51 -29.58
C SER A 450 -10.41 5.60 -29.42
N LEU A 451 -10.86 6.05 -28.25
CA LEU A 451 -12.15 6.70 -28.13
C LEU A 451 -12.16 7.98 -28.96
N THR A 452 -13.28 8.25 -29.62
CA THR A 452 -13.51 9.48 -30.39
C THR A 452 -14.10 10.58 -29.50
N PHE A 453 -14.22 11.80 -30.03
CA PHE A 453 -14.94 12.85 -29.32
C PHE A 453 -16.42 12.51 -29.09
N SER A 454 -17.03 11.70 -29.96
CA SER A 454 -18.41 11.25 -29.82
C SER A 454 -18.60 10.38 -28.56
N ALA A 455 -17.59 9.59 -28.17
CA ALA A 455 -17.58 8.86 -26.90
C ALA A 455 -17.19 9.74 -25.70
N ILE A 456 -16.09 10.49 -25.82
CA ILE A 456 -15.54 11.30 -24.72
C ILE A 456 -16.56 12.36 -24.27
N ASN A 457 -17.22 13.04 -25.21
CA ASN A 457 -18.13 14.14 -24.90
C ASN A 457 -19.51 13.69 -24.39
N ARG A 458 -19.79 12.37 -24.34
CA ARG A 458 -20.97 11.81 -23.66
C ARG A 458 -20.75 11.60 -22.17
N ALA A 459 -19.53 11.69 -21.67
CA ALA A 459 -19.22 11.45 -20.26
C ALA A 459 -19.82 12.50 -19.31
N ARG A 460 -20.20 12.06 -18.10
CA ARG A 460 -20.71 12.94 -17.04
C ARG A 460 -19.63 13.84 -16.46
N ARG A 461 -18.40 13.32 -16.32
CA ARG A 461 -17.22 14.06 -15.89
C ARG A 461 -16.04 13.73 -16.79
N VAL A 462 -15.34 14.76 -17.26
CA VAL A 462 -14.07 14.61 -17.98
C VAL A 462 -13.00 15.42 -17.25
N ALA A 463 -11.91 14.76 -16.89
CA ALA A 463 -10.75 15.36 -16.26
C ALA A 463 -9.59 15.41 -17.27
N LEU A 464 -9.08 16.61 -17.53
CA LEU A 464 -7.88 16.83 -18.34
C LEU A 464 -6.68 17.06 -17.42
N LEU A 465 -5.75 16.12 -17.40
CA LEU A 465 -4.56 16.16 -16.56
C LEU A 465 -3.35 16.69 -17.33
N VAL A 466 -2.81 17.83 -16.87
CA VAL A 466 -1.65 18.51 -17.47
C VAL A 466 -0.61 18.75 -16.38
N MET A 467 0.52 18.06 -16.47
CA MET A 467 1.57 18.11 -15.45
C MET A 467 2.95 18.39 -16.03
N GLY A 468 3.73 19.14 -15.27
CA GLY A 468 5.16 19.35 -15.46
C GLY A 468 5.50 20.56 -16.33
N LYS A 469 6.67 21.12 -16.04
CA LYS A 469 7.21 22.35 -16.65
C LYS A 469 7.25 22.32 -18.18
N GLY A 470 7.51 21.16 -18.78
CA GLY A 470 7.52 21.00 -20.23
C GLY A 470 6.17 21.31 -20.90
N LYS A 471 5.07 21.34 -20.16
CA LYS A 471 3.73 21.67 -20.67
C LYS A 471 3.41 23.16 -20.61
N HIS A 472 4.27 23.99 -20.01
CA HIS A 472 3.97 25.40 -19.79
C HIS A 472 3.72 26.19 -21.07
N GLU A 473 4.55 25.97 -22.10
CA GLU A 473 4.37 26.63 -23.39
C GLU A 473 3.03 26.24 -24.02
N LEU A 474 2.67 24.96 -23.94
CA LEU A 474 1.39 24.47 -24.44
C LEU A 474 0.20 25.08 -23.68
N VAL A 475 0.23 25.10 -22.34
CA VAL A 475 -0.84 25.71 -21.52
C VAL A 475 -1.00 27.19 -21.89
N THR A 476 0.11 27.91 -22.06
CA THR A 476 0.11 29.31 -22.48
C THR A 476 -0.52 29.49 -23.87
N GLN A 477 -0.16 28.64 -24.83
CA GLN A 477 -0.77 28.66 -26.18
C GLN A 477 -2.27 28.33 -26.11
N LEU A 478 -2.66 27.29 -25.38
CA LEU A 478 -4.05 26.88 -25.18
C LEU A 478 -4.88 27.99 -24.52
N SER A 479 -4.30 28.81 -23.64
CA SER A 479 -5.02 29.94 -23.03
C SER A 479 -5.40 31.04 -24.03
N ARG A 480 -4.64 31.19 -25.12
CA ARG A 480 -4.76 32.32 -26.08
C ARG A 480 -5.51 31.96 -27.36
N VAL A 481 -5.53 30.67 -27.74
CA VAL A 481 -6.10 30.24 -29.01
C VAL A 481 -7.63 30.23 -28.95
N LYS A 482 -8.28 30.94 -29.87
CA LYS A 482 -9.74 30.82 -30.10
C LYS A 482 -10.02 29.57 -30.93
N ASP A 483 -10.99 28.77 -30.50
CA ASP A 483 -11.48 27.49 -31.07
C ASP A 483 -10.84 27.04 -32.39
N LYS A 484 -9.65 26.43 -32.31
CA LYS A 484 -8.98 25.72 -33.41
C LYS A 484 -8.71 24.26 -33.00
N SER A 485 -9.77 23.45 -32.99
CA SER A 485 -9.69 22.01 -32.67
C SER A 485 -8.69 21.28 -33.57
N ASP A 486 -8.59 21.66 -34.84
CA ASP A 486 -7.73 21.01 -35.82
C ASP A 486 -6.25 21.12 -35.47
N LYS A 487 -5.88 22.22 -34.79
CA LYS A 487 -4.51 22.46 -34.32
C LYS A 487 -4.26 21.88 -32.92
N TYR A 488 -5.26 21.91 -32.04
CA TYR A 488 -5.16 21.40 -30.68
C TYR A 488 -6.39 20.52 -30.36
N PRO A 489 -6.32 19.21 -30.63
CA PRO A 489 -7.44 18.28 -30.46
C PRO A 489 -8.06 18.32 -29.06
N VAL A 490 -7.28 18.58 -28.01
CA VAL A 490 -7.79 18.74 -26.64
C VAL A 490 -8.93 19.77 -26.52
N ILE A 491 -8.98 20.79 -27.38
CA ILE A 491 -10.05 21.79 -27.41
C ILE A 491 -11.39 21.19 -27.90
N GLY A 492 -11.35 20.06 -28.61
CA GLY A 492 -12.54 19.29 -29.04
C GLY A 492 -13.23 18.53 -27.90
N VAL A 493 -12.61 18.44 -26.72
CA VAL A 493 -13.23 17.88 -25.52
C VAL A 493 -14.22 18.90 -24.96
N LYS A 494 -15.50 18.70 -25.27
CA LYS A 494 -16.63 19.55 -24.89
C LYS A 494 -17.81 18.65 -24.48
N PRO A 495 -17.81 18.12 -23.24
CA PRO A 495 -18.89 17.27 -22.77
C PRO A 495 -20.24 17.96 -22.90
N ALA A 496 -21.21 17.32 -23.57
CA ALA A 496 -22.48 17.97 -23.93
C ALA A 496 -23.40 18.18 -22.72
N ASN A 497 -23.52 17.15 -21.88
CA ASN A 497 -24.32 17.14 -20.65
C ASN A 497 -23.47 16.90 -19.39
N GLY A 498 -22.15 17.00 -19.53
CA GLY A 498 -21.17 16.69 -18.49
C GLY A 498 -20.37 17.91 -18.05
N ARG A 499 -19.50 17.68 -17.07
CA ARG A 499 -18.57 18.69 -16.54
C ARG A 499 -17.15 18.39 -17.02
N LEU A 500 -16.51 19.40 -17.59
CA LEU A 500 -15.08 19.39 -17.89
C LEU A 500 -14.30 20.09 -16.78
N VAL A 501 -13.27 19.44 -16.26
CA VAL A 501 -12.35 20.01 -15.27
C VAL A 501 -10.91 19.86 -15.75
N TRP A 502 -10.16 20.95 -15.73
CA TRP A 502 -8.73 20.98 -16.01
C TRP A 502 -7.94 20.84 -14.71
N TYR A 503 -7.10 19.83 -14.62
CA TYR A 503 -6.14 19.64 -13.53
C TYR A 503 -4.76 20.03 -14.07
N ILE A 504 -4.29 21.23 -13.73
CA ILE A 504 -3.03 21.79 -14.23
C ILE A 504 -2.10 22.07 -13.05
N ASP A 505 -0.95 21.41 -12.96
CA ASP A 505 -0.02 21.71 -11.87
C ASP A 505 0.64 23.08 -12.03
N TYR A 506 1.19 23.61 -10.94
CA TYR A 506 1.85 24.92 -10.98
C TYR A 506 3.02 24.99 -11.97
N ASP A 507 3.76 23.90 -12.14
CA ASP A 507 4.85 23.86 -13.13
C ASP A 507 4.32 24.05 -14.56
N ALA A 508 3.19 23.42 -14.90
CA ALA A 508 2.55 23.61 -16.20
C ALA A 508 1.83 24.96 -16.30
N LEU A 509 1.26 25.48 -15.22
CA LEU A 509 0.51 26.74 -15.24
C LEU A 509 1.41 27.98 -15.24
N LEU A 510 2.44 28.00 -14.38
CA LEU A 510 3.26 29.18 -14.06
C LEU A 510 4.66 29.15 -14.68
N GLY A 511 5.21 27.96 -14.94
CA GLY A 511 6.46 27.76 -15.70
C GLY A 511 7.72 27.53 -14.87
#